data_AF-A0A7K6WMU5-F1
#
_entry.id   AF-A0A7K6WMU5-F1
#
_cell.length_a   1.000
_cell.length_b   1.000
_cell.length_c   1.000
_cell.angle_alpha   90.00
_cell.angle_beta   90.00
_cell.angle_gamma   90.00
#
_symmetry.space_group_name_H-M   'P 1'
#
loop_
_entity.id
_entity.type
_entity.pdbx_description
1 polymer ?
#
loop_
_entity_poly.entity_id
_entity_poly.type
_entity_poly.pdbx_seq_one_letter_code
_entity_poly.pdbx_strand_id
1 'polypeptide(L)'
;MWILVLEKGFTYCGVNIKGLELQETSCHAAEAHRVDEIFEMAFKHQEHAKILSPNRHFGHILTPCTVLPVRLYSDARNVLSGIIDSHENLKHLKDDFIKVLVWMLVQYCYKRSKTCESLGIANRNKKGSFPENQHSSAVERSRPLREEDSFSVYTIEDWTDDSDVFDLEPSGRMKDRKEPGQLGTTPKVHLSIPGSVETQSQDVPQEMSPEDKLYRAIVLGLPAVDKGKQQEALLQVEFSCSYSELLSIPEEWRTAPVPSSKVNEMRQRFPEEWYHFILSQLDFFHLKEKPSNLLEDLMKDKALKDLYIHGVLSCCFGLFGLDNTVPAPSHVFRAYTGGIPWSVGLDWLTSKPELFQLALKAFRYTFKLMVDKASLGPVENFKELVSYLEEYENDWYIGLVSDLEWQQAVLQEKPYLFALGHDPNMGIYTGRVLTLQELLVQVGKLNDEAVRGQWANLSWELLYATNDDEERYSIQAHPVLLRNLTVQAADPPLGYPIYSSELLHLPLF
;
A
#
# COMPACT_ATOMS: atom_id res chain seq x y z
N MET A 1 -23.08 -9.69 -3.85
CA MET A 1 -22.67 -9.17 -5.18
C MET A 1 -23.79 -9.41 -6.18
N TRP A 2 -24.07 -8.43 -7.04
CA TRP A 2 -25.05 -8.51 -8.12
C TRP A 2 -24.34 -8.38 -9.46
N ILE A 3 -24.78 -9.15 -10.46
CA ILE A 3 -24.26 -9.06 -11.83
C ILE A 3 -25.44 -8.72 -12.73
N LEU A 4 -25.47 -7.49 -13.23
CA LEU A 4 -26.49 -7.00 -14.15
C LEU A 4 -26.00 -7.19 -15.59
N VAL A 5 -26.76 -7.95 -16.39
CA VAL A 5 -26.52 -8.05 -17.83
C VAL A 5 -27.23 -6.88 -18.50
N LEU A 6 -26.46 -5.95 -19.03
CA LEU A 6 -26.96 -4.74 -19.68
C LEU A 6 -27.24 -4.98 -21.17
N GLU A 7 -26.35 -5.69 -21.82
CA GLU A 7 -26.48 -6.04 -23.23
C GLU A 7 -25.97 -7.46 -23.48
N LYS A 8 -26.58 -8.15 -24.43
CA LYS A 8 -26.17 -9.48 -24.85
C LYS A 8 -26.24 -9.59 -26.37
N GLY A 9 -25.07 -9.69 -26.99
CA GLY A 9 -24.92 -10.00 -28.41
C GLY A 9 -24.70 -11.49 -28.64
N PHE A 10 -24.46 -11.86 -29.91
CA PHE A 10 -24.14 -13.24 -30.27
C PHE A 10 -22.78 -13.69 -29.73
N THR A 11 -21.78 -12.81 -29.75
CA THR A 11 -20.38 -13.10 -29.35
C THR A 11 -19.95 -12.36 -28.08
N TYR A 12 -20.85 -11.63 -27.43
CA TYR A 12 -20.48 -10.78 -26.30
C TYR A 12 -21.61 -10.58 -25.31
N CYS A 13 -21.24 -10.28 -24.07
CA CYS A 13 -22.13 -9.94 -22.97
C CYS A 13 -21.56 -8.73 -22.24
N GLY A 14 -22.28 -7.62 -22.22
CA GLY A 14 -21.95 -6.45 -21.42
C GLY A 14 -22.54 -6.60 -20.04
N VAL A 15 -21.70 -6.62 -19.01
CA VAL A 15 -22.13 -6.77 -17.61
C VAL A 15 -21.67 -5.60 -16.76
N ASN A 16 -22.48 -5.28 -15.76
CA ASN A 16 -22.17 -4.34 -14.71
C ASN A 16 -22.22 -5.11 -13.38
N ILE A 17 -21.12 -5.05 -12.62
CA ILE A 17 -21.00 -5.71 -11.33
C ILE A 17 -21.32 -4.69 -10.24
N LYS A 18 -22.24 -5.06 -9.34
CA LYS A 18 -22.65 -4.22 -8.22
C LYS A 18 -22.34 -4.86 -6.88
N GLY A 19 -21.70 -4.09 -6.01
CA GLY A 19 -21.52 -4.40 -4.58
C GLY A 19 -22.66 -3.81 -3.77
N LEU A 20 -23.20 -4.59 -2.84
CA LEU A 20 -24.17 -4.11 -1.84
C LEU A 20 -23.45 -3.91 -0.51
N GLU A 21 -24.11 -3.21 0.42
CA GLU A 21 -23.60 -3.03 1.79
C GLU A 21 -23.37 -4.35 2.51
N LEU A 22 -22.21 -4.46 3.17
CA LEU A 22 -21.89 -5.57 4.06
C LEU A 22 -22.62 -5.47 5.40
N GLN A 23 -22.89 -4.25 5.86
CA GLN A 23 -23.58 -3.99 7.12
C GLN A 23 -25.06 -3.69 6.84
N GLU A 24 -25.82 -4.76 6.69
CA GLU A 24 -27.21 -4.71 6.29
C GLU A 24 -28.11 -4.14 7.41
N THR A 25 -29.08 -3.30 7.04
CA THR A 25 -30.20 -3.01 7.96
C THR A 25 -30.96 -4.29 8.29
N SER A 26 -31.72 -4.31 9.39
CA SER A 26 -32.48 -5.50 9.81
C SER A 26 -33.41 -6.06 8.72
N CYS A 27 -33.89 -5.22 7.80
CA CYS A 27 -34.74 -5.64 6.70
C CYS A 27 -33.94 -6.25 5.53
N HIS A 28 -32.76 -5.71 5.23
CA HIS A 28 -31.83 -6.29 4.24
C HIS A 28 -31.35 -7.66 4.71
N ALA A 29 -31.00 -7.78 5.99
CA ALA A 29 -30.60 -9.03 6.63
C ALA A 29 -31.66 -10.13 6.51
N ALA A 30 -32.95 -9.77 6.61
CA ALA A 30 -34.04 -10.72 6.45
C ALA A 30 -34.16 -11.24 5.00
N GLU A 31 -33.93 -10.39 4.00
CA GLU A 31 -33.93 -10.79 2.59
C GLU A 31 -32.67 -11.59 2.23
N ALA A 32 -31.50 -11.22 2.74
CA ALA A 32 -30.25 -11.95 2.55
C ALA A 32 -30.32 -13.35 3.19
N HIS A 33 -30.82 -13.45 4.43
CA HIS A 33 -31.07 -14.74 5.08
C HIS A 33 -32.01 -15.61 4.24
N ARG A 34 -33.02 -15.02 3.59
CA ARG A 34 -33.92 -15.76 2.71
C ARG A 34 -33.21 -16.29 1.46
N VAL A 35 -32.28 -15.52 0.90
CA VAL A 35 -31.40 -15.98 -0.20
C VAL A 35 -30.56 -17.18 0.25
N ASP A 36 -29.95 -17.10 1.42
CA ASP A 36 -29.12 -18.16 1.99
C ASP A 36 -29.93 -19.45 2.22
N GLU A 37 -31.12 -19.34 2.81
CA GLU A 37 -32.03 -20.48 2.99
C GLU A 37 -32.35 -21.19 1.66
N ILE A 38 -32.63 -20.42 0.62
CA ILE A 38 -32.99 -20.94 -0.71
C ILE A 38 -31.80 -21.68 -1.32
N PHE A 39 -30.60 -21.11 -1.24
CA PHE A 39 -29.40 -21.77 -1.75
C PHE A 39 -29.01 -22.99 -0.92
N GLU A 40 -29.11 -22.92 0.41
CA GLU A 40 -28.86 -24.07 1.29
C GLU A 40 -29.82 -25.23 0.97
N MET A 41 -31.11 -24.93 0.76
CA MET A 41 -32.09 -25.94 0.33
C MET A 41 -31.79 -26.50 -1.07
N ALA A 42 -31.36 -25.66 -2.02
CA ALA A 42 -31.08 -26.09 -3.38
C ALA A 42 -29.81 -26.95 -3.49
N PHE A 43 -28.75 -26.58 -2.76
CA PHE A 43 -27.41 -27.14 -2.96
C PHE A 43 -26.96 -28.08 -1.84
N LYS A 44 -27.38 -27.94 -0.57
CA LYS A 44 -27.00 -28.90 0.50
C LYS A 44 -27.87 -30.16 0.52
N HIS A 45 -29.12 -30.11 0.08
CA HIS A 45 -30.04 -31.27 0.12
C HIS A 45 -29.79 -32.29 -1.01
N GLN A 46 -29.02 -31.95 -2.05
CA GLN A 46 -28.71 -32.87 -3.14
C GLN A 46 -27.74 -34.00 -2.71
N GLU A 47 -26.96 -33.83 -1.63
CA GLU A 47 -26.07 -34.89 -1.13
C GLU A 47 -26.82 -36.00 -0.37
N HIS A 48 -28.03 -35.73 0.15
CA HIS A 48 -28.77 -36.67 1.00
C HIS A 48 -30.15 -37.10 0.49
N ALA A 49 -30.74 -36.44 -0.53
CA ALA A 49 -32.12 -36.73 -0.95
C ALA A 49 -32.22 -37.47 -2.30
N LYS A 50 -32.44 -38.79 -2.25
CA LYS A 50 -32.91 -39.63 -3.39
C LYS A 50 -34.41 -39.44 -3.72
N ILE A 51 -35.04 -38.37 -3.24
CA ILE A 51 -36.49 -38.15 -3.38
C ILE A 51 -36.70 -36.80 -4.06
N LEU A 52 -37.43 -36.81 -5.19
CA LEU A 52 -37.94 -35.62 -5.88
C LEU A 52 -38.79 -34.80 -4.90
N SER A 53 -38.20 -33.78 -4.29
CA SER A 53 -38.94 -32.79 -3.51
C SER A 53 -39.53 -31.74 -4.46
N PRO A 54 -40.82 -31.37 -4.32
CA PRO A 54 -41.38 -30.25 -5.07
C PRO A 54 -40.62 -28.97 -4.72
N ASN A 55 -40.48 -28.06 -5.70
CA ASN A 55 -39.86 -26.75 -5.47
C ASN A 55 -40.61 -26.02 -4.34
N ARG A 56 -39.96 -25.90 -3.18
CA ARG A 56 -40.53 -25.26 -1.98
C ARG A 56 -40.63 -23.74 -2.10
N HIS A 57 -40.02 -23.15 -3.13
CA HIS A 57 -39.98 -21.72 -3.39
C HIS A 57 -40.70 -21.35 -4.69
N PHE A 58 -41.79 -22.05 -5.01
CA PHE A 58 -42.65 -21.70 -6.14
C PHE A 58 -43.13 -20.24 -6.01
N GLY A 59 -42.84 -19.41 -7.02
CA GLY A 59 -43.19 -17.98 -7.04
C GLY A 59 -42.14 -17.04 -6.42
N HIS A 60 -40.99 -17.56 -5.97
CA HIS A 60 -39.89 -16.72 -5.51
C HIS A 60 -39.15 -16.05 -6.69
N ILE A 61 -38.68 -14.81 -6.50
CA ILE A 61 -37.97 -14.06 -7.53
C ILE A 61 -36.62 -14.69 -7.92
N LEU A 62 -35.93 -15.28 -6.95
CA LEU A 62 -34.64 -15.97 -7.10
C LEU A 62 -34.82 -17.43 -7.51
N THR A 63 -34.13 -17.81 -8.59
CA THR A 63 -33.96 -19.18 -9.07
C THR A 63 -32.50 -19.62 -8.89
N PRO A 64 -32.21 -20.57 -7.99
CA PRO A 64 -30.87 -21.16 -7.86
C PRO A 64 -30.41 -21.79 -9.17
N CYS A 65 -29.17 -21.52 -9.57
CA CYS A 65 -28.64 -21.95 -10.87
C CYS A 65 -27.47 -22.93 -10.72
N THR A 66 -26.42 -22.53 -10.00
CA THR A 66 -25.19 -23.34 -9.89
C THR A 66 -24.33 -22.91 -8.71
N VAL A 67 -23.26 -23.64 -8.44
CA VAL A 67 -22.20 -23.29 -7.49
C VAL A 67 -20.88 -23.25 -8.25
N LEU A 68 -20.14 -22.15 -8.14
CA LEU A 68 -18.87 -21.94 -8.85
C LEU A 68 -17.72 -21.78 -7.84
N PRO A 69 -16.59 -22.48 -8.02
CA PRO A 69 -15.37 -22.15 -7.30
C PRO A 69 -14.85 -20.79 -7.78
N VAL A 70 -14.66 -19.86 -6.85
CA VAL A 70 -14.13 -18.52 -7.12
C VAL A 70 -13.02 -18.24 -6.12
N ARG A 71 -11.89 -17.71 -6.62
CA ARG A 71 -10.81 -17.22 -5.76
C ARG A 71 -11.17 -15.85 -5.24
N LEU A 72 -11.28 -15.72 -3.92
CA LEU A 72 -11.69 -14.50 -3.24
C LEU A 72 -10.79 -14.27 -2.03
N TYR A 73 -10.56 -12.99 -1.70
CA TYR A 73 -9.88 -12.64 -0.46
C TYR A 73 -10.88 -12.68 0.70
N SER A 74 -10.53 -13.39 1.78
CA SER A 74 -11.12 -13.15 3.08
C SER A 74 -10.45 -11.95 3.72
N ASP A 75 -11.25 -11.06 4.32
CA ASP A 75 -10.77 -9.85 5.00
C ASP A 75 -10.92 -10.01 6.52
N ALA A 76 -9.78 -10.09 7.22
CA ALA A 76 -9.73 -10.21 8.67
C ALA A 76 -9.13 -8.94 9.28
N ARG A 77 -9.83 -8.35 10.25
CA ARG A 77 -9.36 -7.20 11.03
C ARG A 77 -9.06 -7.63 12.46
N ASN A 78 -7.81 -7.52 12.88
CA ASN A 78 -7.32 -7.88 14.20
C ASN A 78 -6.96 -6.63 15.02
N VAL A 79 -7.37 -6.56 16.28
CA VAL A 79 -6.90 -5.52 17.21
C VAL A 79 -5.51 -5.89 17.71
N LEU A 80 -4.55 -4.95 17.63
CA LEU A 80 -3.14 -5.19 17.98
C LEU A 80 -2.76 -4.68 19.38
N SER A 81 -3.75 -4.31 20.20
CA SER A 81 -3.58 -4.03 21.63
C SER A 81 -3.04 -5.27 22.36
N GLY A 82 -2.05 -5.09 23.21
CA GLY A 82 -1.22 -6.14 23.79
C GLY A 82 -0.04 -6.59 22.93
N ILE A 83 0.03 -6.21 21.65
CA ILE A 83 1.13 -6.58 20.74
C ILE A 83 2.04 -5.36 20.49
N ILE A 84 1.49 -4.28 19.94
CA ILE A 84 2.28 -3.08 19.57
C ILE A 84 2.67 -2.21 20.78
N ASP A 85 1.91 -2.28 21.85
CA ASP A 85 2.11 -1.58 23.13
C ASP A 85 2.89 -2.43 24.16
N SER A 86 3.09 -3.73 23.89
CA SER A 86 3.89 -4.59 24.74
C SER A 86 5.34 -4.13 24.78
N HIS A 87 5.82 -3.83 25.98
CA HIS A 87 7.19 -3.37 26.20
C HIS A 87 8.23 -4.44 25.84
N GLU A 88 7.89 -5.73 25.91
CA GLU A 88 8.76 -6.83 25.52
C GLU A 88 8.95 -6.86 24.00
N ASN A 89 7.86 -6.78 23.24
CA ASN A 89 7.89 -6.73 21.78
C ASN A 89 8.66 -5.51 21.26
N LEU A 90 8.40 -4.33 21.85
CA LEU A 90 9.06 -3.09 21.47
C LEU A 90 10.57 -3.09 21.77
N LYS A 91 11.03 -3.83 22.79
CA LYS A 91 12.47 -4.00 23.06
C LYS A 91 13.15 -4.80 21.95
N HIS A 92 12.52 -5.89 21.51
CA HIS A 92 13.08 -6.77 20.49
C HIS A 92 12.96 -6.19 19.07
N LEU A 93 12.07 -5.23 18.84
CA LEU A 93 11.84 -4.60 17.53
C LEU A 93 13.13 -4.11 16.86
N LYS A 94 14.00 -3.41 17.61
CA LYS A 94 15.27 -2.89 17.05
C LYS A 94 16.23 -4.02 16.66
N ASP A 95 16.33 -5.05 17.49
CA ASP A 95 17.24 -6.18 17.25
C ASP A 95 16.74 -7.05 16.09
N ASP A 96 15.43 -7.27 15.99
CA ASP A 96 14.82 -7.95 14.86
C ASP A 96 14.94 -7.12 13.57
N PHE A 97 14.75 -5.81 13.64
CA PHE A 97 14.96 -4.92 12.49
C PHE A 97 16.37 -5.03 11.92
N ILE A 98 17.39 -5.05 12.78
CA ILE A 98 18.77 -5.24 12.35
C ILE A 98 18.93 -6.56 11.59
N LYS A 99 18.37 -7.66 12.10
CA LYS A 99 18.45 -8.98 11.43
C LYS A 99 17.75 -8.96 10.06
N VAL A 100 16.52 -8.44 10.01
CA VAL A 100 15.73 -8.35 8.77
C VAL A 100 16.42 -7.46 7.74
N LEU A 101 16.97 -6.31 8.16
CA LEU A 101 17.69 -5.40 7.27
C LEU A 101 18.99 -6.00 6.74
N VAL A 102 19.75 -6.74 7.56
CA VAL A 102 20.94 -7.48 7.10
C VAL A 102 20.55 -8.46 6.01
N TRP A 103 19.50 -9.26 6.22
CA TRP A 103 19.02 -10.20 5.21
C TRP A 103 18.63 -9.48 3.92
N MET A 104 17.87 -8.38 4.03
CA MET A 104 17.40 -7.63 2.88
C MET A 104 18.53 -6.99 2.07
N LEU A 105 19.53 -6.38 2.74
CA LEU A 105 20.69 -5.78 2.08
C LEU A 105 21.58 -6.81 1.40
N VAL A 106 21.82 -7.97 2.05
CA VAL A 106 22.60 -9.05 1.45
C VAL A 106 21.89 -9.60 0.22
N GLN A 107 20.58 -9.87 0.30
CA GLN A 107 19.78 -10.33 -0.82
C GLN A 107 19.76 -9.31 -1.97
N TYR A 108 19.62 -8.02 -1.66
CA TYR A 108 19.70 -6.96 -2.67
C TYR A 108 21.06 -6.95 -3.37
N CYS A 109 22.17 -6.93 -2.62
CA CYS A 109 23.52 -6.89 -3.20
C CYS A 109 23.79 -8.13 -4.05
N TYR A 110 23.33 -9.31 -3.59
CA TYR A 110 23.45 -10.57 -4.32
C TYR A 110 22.56 -10.63 -5.58
N LYS A 111 21.32 -10.15 -5.54
CA LYS A 111 20.47 -10.02 -6.75
C LYS A 111 21.10 -9.05 -7.75
N ARG A 112 21.68 -7.95 -7.27
CA ARG A 112 22.36 -6.95 -8.10
C ARG A 112 23.61 -7.49 -8.79
N SER A 113 24.41 -8.31 -8.10
CA SER A 113 25.61 -8.92 -8.69
C SER A 113 25.26 -9.84 -9.86
N LYS A 114 24.20 -10.66 -9.73
CA LYS A 114 23.69 -11.52 -10.81
C LYS A 114 23.31 -10.74 -12.06
N THR A 115 22.60 -9.62 -11.90
CA THR A 115 22.16 -8.78 -13.02
C THR A 115 23.34 -8.08 -13.70
N CYS A 116 24.35 -7.65 -12.94
CA CYS A 116 25.55 -7.02 -13.49
C CYS A 116 26.40 -8.00 -14.32
N GLU A 117 26.54 -9.24 -13.87
CA GLU A 117 27.23 -10.29 -14.63
C GLU A 117 26.49 -10.68 -15.92
N SER A 118 25.17 -10.79 -15.90
CA SER A 118 24.38 -11.12 -17.09
C SER A 118 24.48 -10.03 -18.16
N LEU A 119 24.48 -8.75 -17.77
CA LEU A 119 24.74 -7.62 -18.68
C LEU A 119 26.18 -7.63 -19.22
N GLY A 120 27.16 -7.99 -18.39
CA GLY A 120 28.56 -8.13 -18.78
C GLY A 120 28.78 -9.24 -19.82
N ILE A 121 28.08 -10.37 -19.69
CA ILE A 121 28.10 -11.48 -20.67
C ILE A 121 27.40 -11.05 -21.97
N ALA A 122 26.26 -10.37 -21.90
CA ALA A 122 25.56 -9.85 -23.08
C ALA A 122 26.40 -8.83 -23.87
N ASN A 123 27.17 -7.98 -23.18
CA ASN A 123 28.08 -7.02 -23.81
C ASN A 123 29.36 -7.67 -24.36
N ARG A 124 29.87 -8.75 -23.76
CA ARG A 124 30.98 -9.53 -24.35
C ARG A 124 30.56 -10.25 -25.63
N ASN A 125 29.32 -10.75 -25.70
CA ASN A 125 28.78 -11.35 -26.92
C ASN A 125 28.54 -10.32 -28.05
N LYS A 126 28.38 -9.03 -27.72
CA LYS A 126 28.33 -7.93 -28.71
C LYS A 126 29.70 -7.39 -29.14
N LYS A 127 30.78 -7.66 -28.40
CA LYS A 127 32.16 -7.26 -28.74
C LYS A 127 32.93 -8.30 -29.56
N GLY A 128 32.30 -9.41 -29.92
CA GLY A 128 32.87 -10.50 -30.71
C GLY A 128 32.21 -10.67 -32.07
N SER A 129 32.17 -9.63 -32.91
CA SER A 129 32.07 -9.78 -34.36
C SER A 129 32.36 -8.43 -35.02
N PHE A 130 33.52 -8.32 -35.66
CA PHE A 130 33.66 -7.41 -36.80
C PHE A 130 33.09 -8.16 -38.03
N PRO A 131 32.24 -7.52 -38.83
CA PRO A 131 32.26 -7.77 -40.25
C PRO A 131 32.68 -6.50 -41.00
N GLU A 132 33.54 -6.74 -41.97
CA GLU A 132 33.94 -5.81 -43.02
C GLU A 132 32.75 -5.21 -43.77
N ASN A 133 32.97 -3.99 -44.25
CA ASN A 133 32.14 -3.24 -45.18
C ASN A 133 31.61 -4.08 -46.36
N GLN A 134 30.31 -4.00 -46.63
CA GLN A 134 29.81 -3.86 -47.99
C GLN A 134 28.63 -2.88 -48.04
N HIS A 135 28.75 -1.91 -48.94
CA HIS A 135 27.72 -0.95 -49.32
C HIS A 135 26.58 -1.64 -50.08
N SER A 136 25.33 -1.31 -49.74
CA SER A 136 24.26 -1.13 -50.73
C SER A 136 23.09 -0.35 -50.13
N SER A 137 22.72 0.71 -50.85
CA SER A 137 21.67 1.69 -50.59
C SER A 137 20.25 1.13 -50.66
N ALA A 138 19.38 1.56 -49.73
CA ALA A 138 17.98 1.86 -50.03
C ALA A 138 17.42 2.83 -48.98
N VAL A 139 16.92 3.96 -49.47
CA VAL A 139 16.22 5.02 -48.74
C VAL A 139 14.77 4.58 -48.56
N GLU A 140 14.21 4.63 -47.34
CA GLU A 140 12.80 4.99 -47.16
C GLU A 140 12.45 5.47 -45.74
N ARG A 141 12.20 6.79 -45.69
CA ARG A 141 11.16 7.54 -44.96
C ARG A 141 10.83 7.20 -43.50
N SER A 142 11.23 8.13 -42.64
CA SER A 142 10.65 8.41 -41.33
C SER A 142 9.35 9.24 -41.44
N ARG A 143 8.35 8.87 -40.60
CA ARG A 143 7.31 9.70 -39.93
C ARG A 143 6.11 8.81 -39.51
N PRO A 144 5.29 9.21 -38.51
CA PRO A 144 5.62 9.68 -37.17
C PRO A 144 4.94 8.83 -36.08
N LEU A 145 5.39 9.02 -34.84
CA LEU A 145 4.79 8.54 -33.59
C LEU A 145 3.30 8.93 -33.54
N ARG A 146 2.40 7.95 -33.39
CA ARG A 146 1.02 8.22 -32.97
C ARG A 146 1.03 8.41 -31.45
N GLU A 147 0.59 9.58 -31.04
CA GLU A 147 0.13 9.88 -29.69
C GLU A 147 -0.96 8.87 -29.35
N GLU A 148 -0.72 8.05 -28.33
CA GLU A 148 -1.79 7.33 -27.64
C GLU A 148 -2.27 8.22 -26.49
N ASP A 149 -3.58 8.42 -26.52
CA ASP A 149 -4.33 9.35 -25.70
C ASP A 149 -4.07 9.16 -24.20
N SER A 150 -3.78 10.28 -23.57
CA SER A 150 -3.81 10.46 -22.13
C SER A 150 -5.18 10.07 -21.58
N PHE A 151 -5.24 8.98 -20.81
CA PHE A 151 -6.38 8.70 -19.93
C PHE A 151 -6.41 9.77 -18.83
N SER A 152 -7.33 10.73 -18.96
CA SER A 152 -7.68 11.66 -17.90
C SER A 152 -8.50 10.90 -16.85
N VAL A 153 -7.86 10.48 -15.76
CA VAL A 153 -8.58 10.00 -14.58
C VAL A 153 -9.25 11.21 -13.95
N TYR A 154 -10.57 11.30 -14.12
CA TYR A 154 -11.38 12.24 -13.35
C TYR A 154 -11.26 11.85 -11.87
N THR A 155 -10.97 12.86 -11.06
CA THR A 155 -10.87 12.79 -9.61
C THR A 155 -12.13 12.13 -9.06
N ILE A 156 -11.98 10.90 -8.57
CA ILE A 156 -12.98 10.20 -7.77
C ILE A 156 -13.18 11.05 -6.52
N GLU A 157 -14.37 11.61 -6.39
CA GLU A 157 -14.84 12.21 -5.16
C GLU A 157 -15.29 11.04 -4.27
N ASP A 158 -14.32 10.48 -3.54
CA ASP A 158 -14.52 9.37 -2.61
C ASP A 158 -15.42 9.84 -1.46
N TRP A 159 -16.59 9.22 -1.34
CA TRP A 159 -17.40 9.28 -0.14
C TRP A 159 -16.94 8.15 0.77
N THR A 160 -15.92 8.43 1.60
CA THR A 160 -15.42 7.51 2.61
C THR A 160 -16.42 7.34 3.74
N ASP A 161 -16.62 6.08 4.14
CA ASP A 161 -17.14 5.66 5.43
C ASP A 161 -16.35 6.37 6.55
N ASP A 162 -17.04 7.06 7.46
CA ASP A 162 -16.45 7.75 8.63
C ASP A 162 -15.73 6.77 9.60
N SER A 163 -15.61 5.49 9.24
CA SER A 163 -14.98 4.43 10.02
C SER A 163 -13.79 3.71 9.35
N ASP A 164 -13.32 4.11 8.16
CA ASP A 164 -12.16 3.47 7.53
C ASP A 164 -10.82 3.96 8.14
N VAL A 165 -10.49 3.33 9.25
CA VAL A 165 -9.23 3.41 10.05
C VAL A 165 -7.95 3.19 9.22
N PHE A 166 -8.06 2.80 7.95
CA PHE A 166 -6.96 2.51 7.05
C PHE A 166 -6.73 3.59 5.99
N ASP A 167 -7.61 4.59 5.89
CA ASP A 167 -7.46 5.71 4.95
C ASP A 167 -6.72 6.86 5.63
N LEU A 168 -5.51 7.14 5.14
CA LEU A 168 -4.72 8.30 5.55
C LEU A 168 -4.93 9.43 4.54
N GLU A 169 -5.91 10.30 4.78
CA GLU A 169 -5.99 11.56 4.03
C GLU A 169 -4.84 12.52 4.42
N PRO A 170 -4.21 13.21 3.46
CA PRO A 170 -3.26 14.29 3.76
C PRO A 170 -4.01 15.56 4.24
N SER A 171 -3.99 15.74 5.56
CA SER A 171 -4.48 16.88 6.36
C SER A 171 -4.66 18.25 5.65
N GLY A 172 -5.82 18.89 5.93
CA GLY A 172 -5.83 20.32 6.24
C GLY A 172 -7.06 21.15 5.86
N ARG A 173 -8.29 20.83 6.31
CA ARG A 173 -9.36 21.84 6.44
C ARG A 173 -10.25 21.61 7.67
N MET A 174 -10.33 22.62 8.53
CA MET A 174 -11.33 22.74 9.60
C MET A 174 -12.74 22.67 8.98
N LYS A 175 -13.53 21.66 9.35
CA LYS A 175 -14.98 21.67 9.15
C LYS A 175 -15.62 22.34 10.36
N ASP A 176 -16.04 23.59 10.17
CA ASP A 176 -16.89 24.31 11.12
C ASP A 176 -18.26 23.63 11.24
N ARG A 177 -18.64 23.39 12.49
CA ARG A 177 -19.90 22.80 12.91
C ARG A 177 -20.99 23.87 12.90
N LYS A 178 -22.03 23.76 12.05
CA LYS A 178 -23.27 24.56 12.18
C LYS A 178 -24.53 23.79 11.80
N GLU A 179 -25.47 23.80 12.74
CA GLU A 179 -26.90 23.47 12.60
C GLU A 179 -27.73 24.76 12.36
N PRO A 180 -29.05 24.68 12.07
CA PRO A 180 -29.65 25.31 10.89
C PRO A 180 -30.41 26.63 11.16
N GLY A 181 -30.61 27.42 10.10
CA GLY A 181 -31.50 28.59 10.12
C GLY A 181 -31.63 29.36 8.80
N GLN A 182 -32.75 29.13 8.11
CA GLN A 182 -33.60 30.06 7.32
C GLN A 182 -33.04 31.04 6.25
N LEU A 183 -33.48 30.77 5.02
CA LEU A 183 -33.90 31.61 3.87
C LEU A 183 -33.78 33.15 3.93
N GLY A 184 -33.17 33.76 2.89
CA GLY A 184 -33.49 35.13 2.45
C GLY A 184 -32.43 35.93 1.66
N THR A 185 -32.57 35.98 0.33
CA THR A 185 -32.36 37.11 -0.64
C THR A 185 -31.20 38.14 -0.52
N THR A 186 -30.44 38.30 -1.62
CA THR A 186 -29.54 39.43 -2.02
C THR A 186 -30.31 40.74 -2.36
N PRO A 187 -29.75 41.99 -2.42
CA PRO A 187 -28.48 42.38 -3.10
C PRO A 187 -27.62 43.58 -2.54
N LYS A 188 -26.45 43.79 -3.19
CA LYS A 188 -25.35 44.79 -3.00
C LYS A 188 -25.76 46.27 -2.83
N VAL A 189 -25.04 47.04 -1.97
CA VAL A 189 -24.51 48.42 -2.20
C VAL A 189 -23.31 48.73 -1.25
N HIS A 190 -22.32 49.45 -1.76
CA HIS A 190 -21.06 49.93 -1.16
C HIS A 190 -21.27 51.25 -0.39
N LEU A 191 -20.87 51.41 0.89
CA LEU A 191 -20.67 52.74 1.52
C LEU A 191 -19.68 52.70 2.71
N SER A 192 -18.87 53.73 2.79
CA SER A 192 -17.65 53.92 3.57
C SER A 192 -17.83 54.05 5.10
N ILE A 193 -16.74 53.74 5.82
CA ILE A 193 -16.61 53.76 7.29
C ILE A 193 -16.48 55.22 7.83
N PRO A 194 -17.16 55.59 8.92
CA PRO A 194 -16.88 56.81 9.68
C PRO A 194 -15.68 56.61 10.64
N GLY A 195 -14.66 57.48 10.57
CA GLY A 195 -13.58 57.54 11.56
C GLY A 195 -12.17 57.90 11.05
N SER A 196 -11.98 58.15 9.76
CA SER A 196 -10.69 58.64 9.24
C SER A 196 -10.52 60.14 9.51
N VAL A 197 -9.34 60.51 10.03
CA VAL A 197 -8.80 61.89 9.97
C VAL A 197 -7.43 61.80 9.32
N GLU A 198 -7.35 62.25 8.07
CA GLU A 198 -6.11 62.48 7.34
C GLU A 198 -5.75 63.97 7.44
N THR A 199 -4.52 64.26 7.83
CA THR A 199 -3.93 65.60 7.70
C THR A 199 -2.86 65.57 6.62
N GLN A 200 -3.11 66.38 5.58
CA GLN A 200 -2.22 66.68 4.46
C GLN A 200 -1.09 67.63 4.86
N SER A 201 0.09 67.49 4.24
CA SER A 201 0.82 68.63 3.65
C SER A 201 1.94 68.15 2.72
N GLN A 202 1.94 68.73 1.52
CA GLN A 202 2.93 68.61 0.44
C GLN A 202 4.19 69.42 0.75
N ASP A 203 5.38 68.96 0.33
CA ASP A 203 6.16 69.57 -0.77
C ASP A 203 7.44 68.76 -1.09
N VAL A 204 7.75 68.70 -2.39
CA VAL A 204 8.74 67.88 -3.16
C VAL A 204 10.06 68.69 -3.28
N PRO A 205 11.32 68.17 -3.40
CA PRO A 205 11.77 67.12 -4.35
C PRO A 205 12.86 66.10 -3.92
N GLN A 206 12.75 64.91 -4.52
CA GLN A 206 13.80 63.96 -4.96
C GLN A 206 15.10 63.80 -4.12
N GLU A 207 15.19 62.76 -3.27
CA GLU A 207 16.37 61.88 -3.10
C GLU A 207 16.11 60.69 -2.14
N MET A 208 16.72 59.54 -2.47
CA MET A 208 17.05 58.34 -1.67
C MET A 208 15.98 57.45 -0.98
N SER A 209 16.11 56.15 -1.27
CA SER A 209 15.64 54.96 -0.51
C SER A 209 16.20 54.91 0.92
N PRO A 210 15.58 54.17 1.87
CA PRO A 210 16.00 52.77 2.08
C PRO A 210 14.89 51.79 2.56
N GLU A 211 15.16 50.49 2.34
CA GLU A 211 14.52 49.33 2.95
C GLU A 211 15.20 48.97 4.29
N ASP A 212 14.44 48.49 5.30
CA ASP A 212 14.92 47.68 6.44
C ASP A 212 13.73 46.80 6.92
N LYS A 213 13.69 45.46 6.83
CA LYS A 213 14.55 44.36 7.32
C LYS A 213 14.69 44.27 8.84
N LEU A 214 13.70 43.67 9.51
CA LEU A 214 13.86 43.13 10.87
C LEU A 214 13.12 41.80 11.05
N TYR A 215 13.78 40.70 10.67
CA TYR A 215 13.89 39.43 11.42
C TYR A 215 15.04 38.62 10.79
N ARG A 216 16.28 39.05 11.04
CA ARG A 216 17.49 38.32 10.68
C ARG A 216 17.96 37.57 11.92
N ALA A 217 17.93 36.24 11.88
CA ALA A 217 18.49 35.40 12.92
C ALA A 217 20.00 35.69 13.08
N ILE A 218 20.40 35.89 14.33
CA ILE A 218 21.78 36.17 14.76
C ILE A 218 22.57 34.87 14.65
N VAL A 219 23.54 34.83 13.72
CA VAL A 219 24.56 33.79 13.66
C VAL A 219 25.70 34.21 14.59
N LEU A 220 25.80 33.55 15.73
CA LEU A 220 26.99 33.58 16.59
C LEU A 220 28.14 32.88 15.86
N GLY A 221 29.22 33.62 15.61
CA GLY A 221 30.38 33.14 14.86
C GLY A 221 31.11 32.00 15.56
N LEU A 222 31.17 30.84 14.90
CA LEU A 222 32.20 29.84 15.15
C LEU A 222 33.51 30.33 14.51
N PRO A 223 34.69 30.00 15.08
CA PRO A 223 35.96 30.40 14.48
C PRO A 223 36.08 29.80 13.08
N ALA A 224 36.53 30.60 12.13
CA ALA A 224 36.79 30.18 10.76
C ALA A 224 37.80 29.02 10.77
N VAL A 225 37.32 27.82 10.42
CA VAL A 225 38.20 26.71 10.07
C VAL A 225 38.52 26.86 8.59
N ASP A 226 39.81 27.06 8.32
CA ASP A 226 40.39 27.09 6.98
C ASP A 226 39.91 25.87 6.17
N LYS A 227 39.16 26.11 5.09
CA LYS A 227 38.93 25.09 4.06
C LYS A 227 40.20 24.99 3.20
N GLY A 228 41.26 24.50 3.83
CA GLY A 228 42.32 23.84 3.08
C GLY A 228 41.69 22.75 2.23
N LYS A 229 42.10 22.65 0.97
CA LYS A 229 41.67 21.62 0.02
C LYS A 229 41.86 20.22 0.61
N GLN A 230 40.91 19.72 1.39
CA GLN A 230 40.75 18.30 1.61
C GLN A 230 39.96 17.82 0.40
N GLN A 231 40.67 17.23 -0.56
CA GLN A 231 40.09 16.15 -1.33
C GLN A 231 39.44 15.21 -0.32
N GLU A 232 38.12 15.11 -0.32
CA GLU A 232 37.43 13.94 0.22
C GLU A 232 37.94 12.76 -0.60
N ALA A 233 39.05 12.19 -0.16
CA ALA A 233 39.59 10.98 -0.71
C ALA A 233 38.54 9.92 -0.42
N LEU A 234 37.83 9.50 -1.48
CA LEU A 234 37.02 8.29 -1.50
C LEU A 234 37.86 7.19 -0.83
N LEU A 235 37.42 6.70 0.33
CA LEU A 235 38.08 5.60 1.01
C LEU A 235 37.96 4.37 0.11
N GLN A 236 39.02 4.11 -0.66
CA GLN A 236 39.15 2.88 -1.43
C GLN A 236 39.18 1.73 -0.42
N VAL A 237 38.09 0.99 -0.34
CA VAL A 237 37.96 -0.14 0.58
C VAL A 237 38.76 -1.30 -0.01
N GLU A 238 39.88 -1.66 0.63
CA GLU A 238 40.65 -2.84 0.26
C GLU A 238 39.95 -4.10 0.81
N PHE A 239 39.30 -4.84 -0.08
CA PHE A 239 38.70 -6.12 0.26
C PHE A 239 39.76 -7.23 0.29
N SER A 240 39.56 -8.21 1.18
CA SER A 240 40.42 -9.39 1.24
C SER A 240 40.08 -10.40 0.13
N CYS A 241 38.88 -10.30 -0.43
CA CYS A 241 38.36 -11.18 -1.47
C CYS A 241 37.71 -10.36 -2.60
N SER A 242 38.00 -10.69 -3.87
CA SER A 242 37.39 -10.02 -5.03
C SER A 242 35.88 -10.20 -5.11
N TYR A 243 35.35 -11.29 -4.55
CA TYR A 243 33.91 -11.53 -4.46
C TYR A 243 33.21 -10.66 -3.42
N SER A 244 33.94 -10.10 -2.45
CA SER A 244 33.40 -9.11 -1.51
C SER A 244 32.99 -7.82 -2.22
N GLU A 245 33.64 -7.46 -3.33
CA GLU A 245 33.25 -6.29 -4.14
C GLU A 245 31.84 -6.46 -4.72
N LEU A 246 31.47 -7.68 -5.15
CA LEU A 246 30.15 -7.98 -5.70
C LEU A 246 29.03 -7.85 -4.67
N LEU A 247 29.33 -8.21 -3.42
CA LEU A 247 28.41 -8.10 -2.29
C LEU A 247 28.52 -6.75 -1.56
N SER A 248 29.32 -5.81 -2.07
CA SER A 248 29.52 -4.53 -1.42
C SER A 248 28.27 -3.64 -1.53
N ILE A 249 27.96 -2.97 -0.43
CA ILE A 249 26.91 -1.95 -0.39
C ILE A 249 27.34 -0.76 -1.29
N PRO A 250 26.43 -0.13 -2.06
CA PRO A 250 26.71 1.08 -2.83
C PRO A 250 27.49 2.14 -2.06
N GLU A 251 28.44 2.81 -2.72
CA GLU A 251 29.32 3.79 -2.08
C GLU A 251 28.55 4.95 -1.44
N GLU A 252 27.51 5.40 -2.13
CA GLU A 252 26.62 6.47 -1.66
C GLU A 252 26.02 6.13 -0.30
N TRP A 253 25.75 4.86 0.00
CA TRP A 253 25.10 4.42 1.23
C TRP A 253 26.08 4.31 2.41
N ARG A 254 27.38 4.52 2.20
CA ARG A 254 28.44 4.36 3.21
C ARG A 254 28.72 5.62 4.04
N THR A 255 28.13 6.77 3.69
CA THR A 255 28.51 8.09 4.23
C THR A 255 27.44 8.71 5.14
N ALA A 256 26.91 7.94 6.09
CA ALA A 256 25.91 8.44 7.01
C ALA A 256 26.45 9.40 8.07
N PRO A 257 25.68 10.43 8.46
CA PRO A 257 26.07 11.40 9.48
C PRO A 257 25.90 10.82 10.90
N VAL A 258 26.54 9.67 11.18
CA VAL A 258 26.46 9.00 12.48
C VAL A 258 27.73 9.29 13.29
N PRO A 259 27.63 9.78 14.54
CA PRO A 259 28.81 9.98 15.40
C PRO A 259 29.58 8.67 15.62
N SER A 260 30.91 8.71 15.53
CA SER A 260 31.77 7.52 15.64
C SER A 260 31.63 6.76 16.97
N SER A 261 31.30 7.47 18.07
CA SER A 261 31.02 6.87 19.37
C SER A 261 29.79 5.95 19.35
N LYS A 262 28.74 6.35 18.60
CA LYS A 262 27.50 5.58 18.45
C LYS A 262 27.67 4.38 17.51
N VAL A 263 28.49 4.54 16.48
CA VAL A 263 28.86 3.41 15.60
C VAL A 263 29.52 2.28 16.42
N ASN A 264 30.40 2.62 17.37
CA ASN A 264 31.05 1.62 18.22
C ASN A 264 30.11 0.95 19.22
N GLU A 265 29.19 1.70 19.84
CA GLU A 265 28.17 1.16 20.74
C GLU A 265 27.24 0.17 20.01
N MET A 266 26.73 0.57 18.85
CA MET A 266 25.78 -0.24 18.10
C MET A 266 26.44 -1.37 17.30
N ARG A 267 27.74 -1.28 16.99
CA ARG A 267 28.54 -2.38 16.44
C ARG A 267 28.45 -3.63 17.33
N GLN A 268 28.35 -3.47 18.64
CA GLN A 268 28.18 -4.60 19.58
C GLN A 268 26.82 -5.28 19.46
N ARG A 269 25.81 -4.61 18.88
CA ARG A 269 24.47 -5.18 18.64
C ARG A 269 24.35 -5.87 17.29
N PHE A 270 25.36 -5.77 16.43
CA PHE A 270 25.30 -6.40 15.12
C PHE A 270 25.31 -7.94 15.27
N PRO A 271 24.35 -8.65 14.68
CA PRO A 271 24.23 -10.09 14.85
C PRO A 271 25.21 -10.80 13.90
N GLU A 272 26.47 -10.94 14.33
CA GLU A 272 27.54 -11.53 13.51
C GLU A 272 27.23 -12.97 13.07
N GLU A 273 26.74 -13.81 14.00
CA GLU A 273 26.34 -15.19 13.70
C GLU A 273 25.23 -15.27 12.64
N TRP A 274 24.28 -14.34 12.68
CA TRP A 274 23.21 -14.24 11.68
C TRP A 274 23.76 -13.81 10.32
N TYR A 275 24.62 -12.79 10.28
CA TYR A 275 25.27 -12.34 9.06
C TYR A 275 26.04 -13.48 8.37
N HIS A 276 26.84 -14.21 9.14
CA HIS A 276 27.56 -15.39 8.66
C HIS A 276 26.62 -16.49 8.17
N PHE A 277 25.52 -16.75 8.88
CA PHE A 277 24.50 -17.69 8.45
C PHE A 277 23.86 -17.27 7.11
N ILE A 278 23.49 -16.00 6.93
CA ILE A 278 22.92 -15.52 5.66
C ILE A 278 23.89 -15.66 4.50
N LEU A 279 25.17 -15.30 4.68
CA LEU A 279 26.18 -15.51 3.65
C LEU A 279 26.30 -17.00 3.25
N SER A 280 26.17 -17.91 4.22
CA SER A 280 26.23 -19.36 3.96
C SER A 280 25.06 -19.90 3.13
N GLN A 281 23.93 -19.19 3.10
CA GLN A 281 22.77 -19.55 2.29
C GLN A 281 22.87 -19.06 0.84
N LEU A 282 23.84 -18.20 0.51
CA LEU A 282 23.95 -17.65 -0.85
C LEU A 282 24.47 -18.70 -1.84
N ASP A 283 23.78 -18.82 -2.96
CA ASP A 283 24.13 -19.79 -3.99
C ASP A 283 25.00 -19.20 -5.11
N PHE A 284 26.29 -19.53 -5.10
CA PHE A 284 27.23 -19.03 -6.09
C PHE A 284 27.37 -19.90 -7.35
N PHE A 285 26.43 -20.80 -7.69
CA PHE A 285 26.53 -21.64 -8.92
C PHE A 285 26.72 -20.86 -10.23
N HIS A 286 26.32 -19.59 -10.29
CA HIS A 286 26.46 -18.76 -11.48
C HIS A 286 27.90 -18.29 -11.77
N LEU A 287 28.81 -18.40 -10.79
CA LEU A 287 30.20 -17.97 -10.94
C LEU A 287 31.04 -19.01 -11.71
N LYS A 288 31.80 -18.55 -12.71
CA LYS A 288 32.61 -19.41 -13.61
C LYS A 288 33.82 -20.06 -12.92
N GLU A 289 34.37 -19.43 -11.89
CA GLU A 289 35.51 -19.93 -11.11
C GLU A 289 35.13 -19.93 -9.62
N LYS A 290 34.91 -21.09 -9.02
CA LYS A 290 34.66 -21.20 -7.58
C LYS A 290 35.98 -21.49 -6.87
N PRO A 291 36.59 -20.54 -6.14
CA PRO A 291 37.67 -20.90 -5.23
C PRO A 291 37.10 -21.82 -4.13
N SER A 292 37.84 -22.87 -3.78
CA SER A 292 37.39 -23.93 -2.88
C SER A 292 36.95 -23.44 -1.48
N ASN A 293 37.43 -22.25 -1.07
CA ASN A 293 37.18 -21.63 0.24
C ASN A 293 36.41 -20.31 0.15
N LEU A 294 35.72 -20.03 -0.96
CA LEU A 294 35.03 -18.75 -1.23
C LEU A 294 34.22 -18.23 -0.03
N LEU A 295 33.40 -19.11 0.56
CA LEU A 295 32.50 -18.74 1.65
C LEU A 295 33.28 -18.39 2.93
N GLU A 296 34.34 -19.14 3.25
CA GLU A 296 35.18 -18.82 4.40
C GLU A 296 35.92 -17.50 4.22
N ASP A 297 36.38 -17.20 3.01
CA ASP A 297 37.09 -15.96 2.70
C ASP A 297 36.15 -14.75 2.79
N LEU A 298 34.91 -14.89 2.32
CA LEU A 298 33.85 -13.87 2.48
C LEU A 298 33.49 -13.65 3.96
N MET A 299 33.39 -14.71 4.75
CA MET A 299 33.09 -14.62 6.18
C MET A 299 34.23 -13.96 6.97
N LYS A 300 35.49 -14.17 6.56
CA LYS A 300 36.67 -13.58 7.20
C LYS A 300 36.92 -12.12 6.76
N ASP A 301 36.28 -11.65 5.69
CA ASP A 301 36.45 -10.29 5.19
C ASP A 301 35.87 -9.25 6.16
N LYS A 302 36.77 -8.64 6.93
CA LYS A 302 36.43 -7.60 7.91
C LYS A 302 35.90 -6.33 7.25
N ALA A 303 36.42 -5.98 6.07
CA ALA A 303 36.02 -4.76 5.37
C ALA A 303 34.56 -4.87 4.90
N LEU A 304 34.18 -6.02 4.34
CA LEU A 304 32.79 -6.28 3.96
C LEU A 304 31.86 -6.22 5.18
N LYS A 305 32.22 -6.90 6.27
CA LYS A 305 31.43 -6.88 7.50
C LYS A 305 31.27 -5.45 8.05
N ASP A 306 32.35 -4.66 8.08
CA ASP A 306 32.33 -3.27 8.54
C ASP A 306 31.41 -2.38 7.67
N LEU A 307 31.33 -2.63 6.36
CA LEU A 307 30.38 -1.95 5.48
C LEU A 307 28.92 -2.30 5.81
N TYR A 308 28.60 -3.58 6.02
CA TYR A 308 27.25 -4.00 6.41
C TYR A 308 26.84 -3.43 7.76
N ILE A 309 27.74 -3.46 8.75
CA ILE A 309 27.53 -2.81 10.04
C ILE A 309 27.20 -1.33 9.81
N HIS A 310 28.02 -0.61 9.04
CA HIS A 310 27.79 0.80 8.79
C HIS A 310 26.44 1.07 8.10
N GLY A 311 26.11 0.34 7.03
CA GLY A 311 24.86 0.52 6.28
C GLY A 311 23.61 0.27 7.13
N VAL A 312 23.60 -0.82 7.90
CA VAL A 312 22.49 -1.18 8.78
C VAL A 312 22.31 -0.14 9.88
N LEU A 313 23.41 0.25 10.55
CA LEU A 313 23.37 1.24 11.62
C LEU A 313 22.90 2.62 11.13
N SER A 314 23.29 2.99 9.90
CA SER A 314 22.85 4.22 9.26
C SER A 314 21.33 4.26 9.05
N CYS A 315 20.76 3.13 8.62
CA CYS A 315 19.30 3.00 8.48
C CYS A 315 18.60 2.99 9.84
N CYS A 316 19.17 2.30 10.84
CA CYS A 316 18.64 2.33 12.21
C CYS A 316 18.61 3.76 12.75
N PHE A 317 19.67 4.54 12.54
CA PHE A 317 19.73 5.94 12.94
C PHE A 317 18.69 6.79 12.20
N GLY A 318 18.47 6.55 10.91
CA GLY A 318 17.43 7.24 10.14
C GLY A 318 16.01 6.97 10.63
N LEU A 319 15.70 5.73 11.01
CA LEU A 319 14.34 5.33 11.41
C LEU A 319 14.06 5.43 12.92
N PHE A 320 15.06 5.27 13.78
CA PHE A 320 14.89 5.28 15.24
C PHE A 320 15.59 6.44 15.96
N GLY A 321 16.46 7.20 15.28
CA GLY A 321 17.25 8.27 15.88
C GLY A 321 18.48 7.78 16.65
N LEU A 322 19.07 8.67 17.46
CA LEU A 322 20.30 8.44 18.26
C LEU A 322 20.09 7.64 19.54
N ASP A 323 18.86 7.68 20.06
CA ASP A 323 18.57 7.20 21.38
C ASP A 323 18.23 5.71 21.34
N ASN A 324 18.88 4.95 22.23
CA ASN A 324 18.62 3.53 22.43
C ASN A 324 17.33 3.28 23.24
N THR A 325 16.45 4.27 23.32
CA THR A 325 15.15 4.17 23.99
C THR A 325 14.23 3.21 23.23
N VAL A 326 13.33 2.57 23.98
CA VAL A 326 12.29 1.72 23.40
C VAL A 326 11.32 2.63 22.63
N PRO A 327 11.04 2.36 21.34
CA PRO A 327 10.16 3.21 20.55
C PRO A 327 8.74 3.15 21.10
N ALA A 328 8.03 4.27 21.10
CA ALA A 328 6.62 4.31 21.43
C ALA A 328 5.78 3.66 20.31
N PRO A 329 4.58 3.11 20.59
CA PRO A 329 3.70 2.53 19.56
C PRO A 329 3.39 3.49 18.42
N SER A 330 3.21 4.78 18.73
CA SER A 330 2.98 5.83 17.73
C SER A 330 4.18 6.05 16.80
N HIS A 331 5.41 5.87 17.30
CA HIS A 331 6.62 5.88 16.48
C HIS A 331 6.67 4.67 15.56
N VAL A 332 6.31 3.49 16.06
CA VAL A 332 6.25 2.26 15.25
C VAL A 332 5.25 2.41 14.10
N PHE A 333 4.06 2.91 14.38
CA PHE A 333 3.06 3.17 13.35
C PHE A 333 3.55 4.19 12.31
N ARG A 334 4.11 5.32 12.75
CA ARG A 334 4.68 6.33 11.85
C ARG A 334 5.83 5.79 11.01
N ALA A 335 6.67 4.94 11.57
CA ALA A 335 7.75 4.30 10.84
C ALA A 335 7.24 3.29 9.81
N TYR A 336 6.18 2.54 10.14
CA TYR A 336 5.52 1.62 9.20
C TYR A 336 4.91 2.35 8.00
N THR A 337 4.27 3.50 8.24
CA THR A 337 3.66 4.34 7.20
C THR A 337 4.66 5.23 6.46
N GLY A 338 5.91 5.31 6.94
CA GLY A 338 6.93 6.22 6.41
C GLY A 338 6.80 7.69 6.86
N GLY A 339 5.84 8.00 7.74
CA GLY A 339 5.55 9.34 8.28
C GLY A 339 6.34 9.71 9.55
N ILE A 340 7.61 9.35 9.64
CA ILE A 340 8.47 9.67 10.80
C ILE A 340 8.80 11.19 10.79
N PRO A 341 8.84 11.87 11.96
CA PRO A 341 9.29 13.26 12.05
C PRO A 341 10.71 13.45 11.47
N TRP A 342 10.95 14.62 10.87
CA TRP A 342 12.24 14.94 10.27
C TRP A 342 13.39 14.83 11.27
N SER A 343 14.50 14.25 10.82
CA SER A 343 15.78 14.20 11.52
C SER A 343 16.91 14.21 10.50
N VAL A 344 18.13 14.58 10.91
CA VAL A 344 19.31 14.57 10.04
C VAL A 344 19.57 13.17 9.44
N GLY A 345 19.29 12.11 10.21
CA GLY A 345 19.40 10.74 9.73
C GLY A 345 18.32 10.36 8.71
N LEU A 346 17.08 10.79 8.96
CA LEU A 346 15.97 10.54 8.05
C LEU A 346 16.15 11.33 6.75
N ASP A 347 16.62 12.57 6.81
CA ASP A 347 16.95 13.41 5.66
C ASP A 347 18.00 12.74 4.76
N TRP A 348 19.08 12.25 5.38
CA TRP A 348 20.09 11.45 4.69
C TRP A 348 19.52 10.16 4.09
N LEU A 349 18.65 9.44 4.81
CA LEU A 349 18.08 8.18 4.33
C LEU A 349 17.11 8.42 3.16
N THR A 350 16.23 9.41 3.28
CA THR A 350 15.25 9.79 2.25
C THR A 350 15.90 10.38 1.00
N SER A 351 17.08 11.01 1.12
CA SER A 351 17.89 11.41 -0.04
C SER A 351 18.34 10.22 -0.91
N LYS A 352 18.24 8.99 -0.39
CA LYS A 352 18.59 7.73 -1.07
C LYS A 352 17.34 6.87 -1.24
N PRO A 353 16.54 7.10 -2.30
CA PRO A 353 15.22 6.48 -2.43
C PRO A 353 15.29 4.95 -2.40
N GLU A 354 16.25 4.33 -3.09
CA GLU A 354 16.39 2.86 -3.07
C GLU A 354 16.68 2.29 -1.67
N LEU A 355 17.59 2.92 -0.92
CA LEU A 355 17.92 2.49 0.44
C LEU A 355 16.74 2.74 1.38
N PHE A 356 16.06 3.88 1.25
CA PHE A 356 14.89 4.19 2.04
C PHE A 356 13.76 3.17 1.81
N GLN A 357 13.49 2.78 0.56
CA GLN A 357 12.50 1.75 0.26
C GLN A 357 12.87 0.38 0.84
N LEU A 358 14.15 -0.02 0.77
CA LEU A 358 14.62 -1.24 1.43
C LEU A 358 14.48 -1.14 2.96
N ALA A 359 14.86 -0.02 3.57
CA ALA A 359 14.75 0.17 5.01
C ALA A 359 13.28 0.17 5.48
N LEU A 360 12.39 0.81 4.73
CA LEU A 360 10.95 0.83 4.99
C LEU A 360 10.34 -0.57 4.84
N LYS A 361 10.68 -1.29 3.77
CA LYS A 361 10.24 -2.68 3.56
C LYS A 361 10.75 -3.59 4.69
N ALA A 362 12.02 -3.46 5.08
CA ALA A 362 12.58 -4.21 6.20
C ALA A 362 11.83 -3.89 7.51
N PHE A 363 11.48 -2.63 7.75
CA PHE A 363 10.69 -2.23 8.91
C PHE A 363 9.30 -2.87 8.90
N ARG A 364 8.62 -2.87 7.76
CA ARG A 364 7.31 -3.51 7.58
C ARG A 364 7.39 -5.02 7.83
N TYR A 365 8.45 -5.69 7.36
CA TYR A 365 8.71 -7.12 7.64
C TYR A 365 8.99 -7.37 9.11
N THR A 366 9.77 -6.52 9.76
CA THR A 366 10.00 -6.61 11.22
C THR A 366 8.70 -6.43 12.00
N PHE A 367 7.84 -5.51 11.59
CA PHE A 367 6.54 -5.33 12.22
C PHE A 367 5.66 -6.57 12.05
N LYS A 368 5.59 -7.13 10.84
CA LYS A 368 4.86 -8.40 10.61
C LYS A 368 5.43 -9.54 11.45
N LEU A 369 6.76 -9.65 11.54
CA LEU A 369 7.44 -10.63 12.39
C LEU A 369 7.11 -10.44 13.87
N MET A 370 6.97 -9.21 14.35
CA MET A 370 6.54 -8.92 15.72
C MET A 370 5.11 -9.44 15.97
N VAL A 371 4.19 -9.22 15.03
CA VAL A 371 2.80 -9.72 15.10
C VAL A 371 2.77 -11.25 15.06
N ASP A 372 3.57 -11.87 14.18
CA ASP A 372 3.64 -13.32 14.06
C ASP A 372 4.26 -13.97 15.29
N LYS A 373 5.34 -13.40 15.85
CA LYS A 373 5.93 -13.89 17.10
C LYS A 373 4.95 -13.84 18.27
N ALA A 374 4.14 -12.78 18.33
CA ALA A 374 3.11 -12.65 19.36
C ALA A 374 1.97 -13.66 19.17
N SER A 375 1.69 -14.08 17.94
CA SER A 375 0.56 -14.96 17.60
C SER A 375 0.93 -16.45 17.59
N LEU A 376 2.10 -16.78 17.03
CA LEU A 376 2.58 -18.14 16.75
C LEU A 376 3.66 -18.61 17.75
N GLY A 377 4.29 -17.67 18.48
CA GLY A 377 5.39 -17.93 19.40
C GLY A 377 6.74 -17.40 18.91
N PRO A 378 7.77 -17.40 19.76
CA PRO A 378 9.09 -16.89 19.41
C PRO A 378 9.77 -17.75 18.34
N VAL A 379 10.59 -17.11 17.50
CA VAL A 379 11.41 -17.81 16.49
C VAL A 379 12.49 -18.63 17.20
N GLU A 380 12.54 -19.93 16.91
CA GLU A 380 13.40 -20.90 17.58
C GLU A 380 14.84 -20.86 17.03
N ASN A 381 15.02 -20.66 15.73
CA ASN A 381 16.33 -20.74 15.08
C ASN A 381 16.46 -19.88 13.81
N PHE A 382 17.69 -19.74 13.30
CA PHE A 382 17.98 -18.91 12.12
C PHE A 382 17.32 -19.43 10.83
N LYS A 383 17.15 -20.74 10.68
CA LYS A 383 16.50 -21.31 9.50
C LYS A 383 15.02 -20.92 9.46
N GLU A 384 14.34 -21.01 10.60
CA GLU A 384 12.95 -20.57 10.74
C GLU A 384 12.81 -19.07 10.43
N LEU A 385 13.73 -18.23 10.91
CA LEU A 385 13.73 -16.80 10.56
C LEU A 385 13.84 -16.57 9.04
N VAL A 386 14.73 -17.30 8.36
CA VAL A 386 14.83 -17.21 6.90
C VAL A 386 13.53 -17.65 6.24
N SER A 387 12.92 -18.75 6.69
CA SER A 387 11.64 -19.20 6.14
C SER A 387 10.55 -18.13 6.22
N TYR A 388 10.41 -17.44 7.37
CA TYR A 388 9.45 -16.32 7.49
C TYR A 388 9.76 -15.19 6.50
N LEU A 389 11.03 -14.81 6.36
CA LEU A 389 11.42 -13.71 5.46
C LEU A 389 11.24 -14.06 3.99
N GLU A 390 11.49 -15.32 3.61
CA GLU A 390 11.22 -15.83 2.27
C GLU A 390 9.72 -15.88 1.98
N GLU A 391 8.90 -16.31 2.94
CA GLU A 391 7.43 -16.26 2.83
C GLU A 391 6.95 -14.80 2.66
N TYR A 392 7.48 -13.86 3.45
CA TYR A 392 7.11 -12.44 3.33
C TYR A 392 7.48 -11.83 1.97
N GLU A 393 8.57 -12.28 1.35
CA GLU A 393 8.99 -11.83 0.02
C GLU A 393 8.08 -12.40 -1.07
N ASN A 394 7.83 -13.71 -1.03
CA ASN A 394 7.17 -14.45 -2.09
C ASN A 394 5.64 -14.35 -2.01
N ASP A 395 5.07 -14.55 -0.82
CA ASP A 395 3.64 -14.82 -0.64
C ASP A 395 2.86 -13.65 -0.03
N TRP A 396 3.55 -12.70 0.63
CA TRP A 396 2.91 -11.56 1.27
C TRP A 396 3.15 -10.21 0.58
N TYR A 397 2.11 -9.40 0.45
CA TYR A 397 2.29 -7.94 0.33
C TYR A 397 2.14 -7.32 1.72
N ILE A 398 3.14 -6.54 2.17
CA ILE A 398 3.12 -5.90 3.49
C ILE A 398 3.32 -4.41 3.28
N GLY A 399 2.28 -3.62 3.48
CA GLY A 399 2.27 -2.20 3.13
C GLY A 399 1.02 -1.46 3.56
N LEU A 400 0.69 -0.39 2.85
CA LEU A 400 -0.53 0.39 3.10
C LEU A 400 -1.63 -0.05 2.15
N VAL A 401 -2.89 0.09 2.59
CA VAL A 401 -4.05 -0.16 1.72
C VAL A 401 -4.11 0.86 0.57
N SER A 402 -3.61 2.08 0.81
CA SER A 402 -3.50 3.16 -0.17
C SER A 402 -2.31 3.03 -1.13
N ASP A 403 -1.41 2.06 -0.93
CA ASP A 403 -0.27 1.85 -1.83
C ASP A 403 -0.79 1.31 -3.19
N LEU A 404 -0.26 1.81 -4.31
CA LEU A 404 -0.60 1.28 -5.64
C LEU A 404 -0.23 -0.20 -5.77
N GLU A 405 0.87 -0.60 -5.13
CA GLU A 405 1.36 -1.96 -5.09
C GLU A 405 0.42 -2.90 -4.32
N TRP A 406 -0.43 -2.39 -3.40
CA TRP A 406 -1.49 -3.19 -2.78
C TRP A 406 -2.51 -3.62 -3.83
N GLN A 407 -3.00 -2.68 -4.65
CA GLN A 407 -3.93 -2.96 -5.74
C GLN A 407 -3.31 -3.92 -6.75
N GLN A 408 -2.04 -3.71 -7.11
CA GLN A 408 -1.30 -4.62 -7.99
C GLN A 408 -1.15 -6.02 -7.38
N ALA A 409 -0.89 -6.14 -6.07
CA ALA A 409 -0.80 -7.43 -5.40
C ALA A 409 -2.13 -8.19 -5.40
N VAL A 410 -3.25 -7.50 -5.25
CA VAL A 410 -4.59 -8.08 -5.40
C VAL A 410 -4.82 -8.59 -6.83
N LEU A 411 -4.47 -7.79 -7.84
CA LEU A 411 -4.59 -8.18 -9.26
C LEU A 411 -3.67 -9.34 -9.65
N GLN A 412 -2.51 -9.45 -9.00
CA GLN A 412 -1.57 -10.56 -9.15
C GLN A 412 -1.96 -11.80 -8.33
N GLU A 413 -3.11 -11.77 -7.66
CA GLU A 413 -3.62 -12.85 -6.83
C GLU A 413 -2.60 -13.29 -5.76
N LYS A 414 -1.89 -12.32 -5.17
CA LYS A 414 -0.90 -12.59 -4.13
C LYS A 414 -1.59 -13.29 -2.94
N PRO A 415 -1.06 -14.42 -2.42
CA PRO A 415 -1.78 -15.21 -1.42
C PRO A 415 -2.22 -14.43 -0.18
N TYR A 416 -1.35 -13.54 0.31
CA TYR A 416 -1.61 -12.79 1.52
C TYR A 416 -1.28 -11.30 1.36
N LEU A 417 -2.06 -10.44 2.02
CA LEU A 417 -1.76 -9.03 2.16
C LEU A 417 -1.92 -8.61 3.63
N PHE A 418 -1.05 -7.73 4.11
CA PHE A 418 -1.08 -7.21 5.48
C PHE A 418 -0.90 -5.69 5.50
N ALA A 419 -1.81 -4.99 6.20
CA ALA A 419 -1.71 -3.57 6.47
C ALA A 419 -1.90 -3.26 7.96
N LEU A 420 -1.20 -2.24 8.44
CA LEU A 420 -1.36 -1.67 9.77
C LEU A 420 -2.24 -0.42 9.71
N GLY A 421 -3.30 -0.38 10.51
CA GLY A 421 -4.20 0.75 10.69
C GLY A 421 -4.13 1.32 12.10
N HIS A 422 -4.64 2.55 12.26
CA HIS A 422 -4.70 3.21 13.55
C HIS A 422 -5.92 4.13 13.61
N ASP A 423 -6.81 3.88 14.57
CA ASP A 423 -7.93 4.74 14.88
C ASP A 423 -7.45 5.83 15.85
N PRO A 424 -7.32 7.10 15.42
CA PRO A 424 -6.86 8.18 16.30
C PRO A 424 -7.88 8.56 17.36
N ASN A 425 -9.17 8.30 17.16
CA ASN A 425 -10.23 8.65 18.10
C ASN A 425 -10.24 7.67 19.26
N MET A 426 -10.09 6.38 18.95
CA MET A 426 -10.08 5.31 19.95
C MET A 426 -8.67 4.99 20.46
N GLY A 427 -7.62 5.44 19.77
CA GLY A 427 -6.22 5.12 20.09
C GLY A 427 -5.87 3.65 19.87
N ILE A 428 -6.59 2.97 18.97
CA ILE A 428 -6.47 1.53 18.74
C ILE A 428 -5.69 1.27 17.45
N TYR A 429 -4.70 0.38 17.52
CA TYR A 429 -4.00 -0.12 16.33
C TYR A 429 -4.62 -1.42 15.85
N THR A 430 -4.78 -1.56 14.54
CA THR A 430 -5.41 -2.71 13.91
C THR A 430 -4.52 -3.30 12.82
N GLY A 431 -4.55 -4.62 12.65
CA GLY A 431 -3.92 -5.33 11.54
C GLY A 431 -5.00 -5.85 10.61
N ARG A 432 -4.98 -5.45 9.34
CA ARG A 432 -5.84 -6.00 8.29
C ARG A 432 -5.07 -7.08 7.53
N VAL A 433 -5.62 -8.28 7.47
CA VAL A 433 -5.06 -9.42 6.74
C VAL A 433 -6.04 -9.82 5.66
N LEU A 434 -5.59 -9.79 4.39
CA LEU A 434 -6.32 -10.43 3.30
C LEU A 434 -5.71 -11.80 3.02
N THR A 435 -6.53 -12.84 2.98
CA THR A 435 -6.11 -14.21 2.61
C THR A 435 -6.87 -14.68 1.39
N LEU A 436 -6.15 -14.95 0.30
CA LEU A 436 -6.73 -15.49 -0.91
C LEU A 436 -7.10 -16.97 -0.71
N GLN A 437 -8.36 -17.29 -0.92
CA GLN A 437 -8.88 -18.64 -0.78
C GLN A 437 -9.86 -18.96 -1.90
N GLU A 438 -9.98 -20.24 -2.24
CA GLU A 438 -11.02 -20.71 -3.14
C GLU A 438 -12.30 -20.92 -2.32
N LEU A 439 -13.37 -20.22 -2.69
CA LEU A 439 -14.68 -20.34 -2.05
C LEU A 439 -15.71 -20.78 -3.10
N LEU A 440 -16.57 -21.71 -2.69
CA LEU A 440 -17.72 -22.12 -3.49
C LEU A 440 -18.83 -21.07 -3.38
N VAL A 441 -18.97 -20.26 -4.43
CA VAL A 441 -19.98 -19.20 -4.52
C VAL A 441 -21.25 -19.75 -5.15
N GLN A 442 -22.37 -19.56 -4.45
CA GLN A 442 -23.69 -19.95 -4.92
C GLN A 442 -24.24 -18.87 -5.86
N VAL A 443 -24.70 -19.29 -7.04
CA VAL A 443 -25.19 -18.40 -8.09
C VAL A 443 -26.67 -18.68 -8.34
N GLY A 444 -27.47 -17.60 -8.32
CA GLY A 444 -28.88 -17.64 -8.65
C GLY A 444 -29.23 -16.53 -9.64
N LYS A 445 -30.31 -16.76 -10.40
CA LYS A 445 -30.88 -15.84 -11.36
C LYS A 445 -32.16 -15.24 -10.79
N LEU A 446 -32.27 -13.92 -10.84
CA LEU A 446 -33.50 -13.21 -10.47
C LEU A 446 -34.45 -13.11 -11.68
N ASN A 447 -35.75 -13.07 -11.40
CA ASN A 447 -36.76 -12.79 -12.42
C ASN A 447 -36.62 -11.33 -12.89
N ASP A 448 -36.36 -11.17 -14.17
CA ASP A 448 -36.02 -9.90 -14.81
C ASP A 448 -37.23 -8.95 -14.91
N GLU A 449 -38.44 -9.48 -15.13
CA GLU A 449 -39.67 -8.67 -15.16
C GLU A 449 -40.03 -8.13 -13.78
N ALA A 450 -39.82 -8.93 -12.72
CA ALA A 450 -40.06 -8.50 -11.34
C ALA A 450 -39.09 -7.38 -10.93
N VAL A 451 -37.80 -7.53 -11.23
CA VAL A 451 -36.78 -6.49 -10.97
C VAL A 451 -37.12 -5.21 -11.76
N ARG A 452 -37.41 -5.33 -13.07
CA ARG A 452 -37.82 -4.18 -13.91
C ARG A 452 -39.07 -3.49 -13.37
N GLY A 453 -40.08 -4.25 -12.94
CA GLY A 453 -41.29 -3.72 -12.35
C GLY A 453 -41.03 -2.95 -11.04
N GLN A 454 -40.17 -3.48 -10.16
CA GLN A 454 -39.78 -2.81 -8.93
C GLN A 454 -39.03 -1.49 -9.20
N TRP A 455 -38.05 -1.51 -10.11
CA TRP A 455 -37.30 -0.30 -10.48
C TRP A 455 -38.16 0.74 -11.21
N ALA A 456 -39.10 0.30 -12.06
CA ALA A 456 -40.05 1.21 -12.71
C ALA A 456 -40.99 1.86 -11.68
N ASN A 457 -41.48 1.09 -10.70
CA ASN A 457 -42.29 1.63 -9.61
C ASN A 457 -41.48 2.62 -8.76
N LEU A 458 -40.24 2.28 -8.43
CA LEU A 458 -39.31 3.14 -7.70
C LEU A 458 -39.08 4.47 -8.43
N SER A 459 -38.83 4.42 -9.74
CA SER A 459 -38.68 5.59 -10.59
C SER A 459 -39.94 6.46 -10.61
N TRP A 460 -41.12 5.84 -10.72
CA TRP A 460 -42.38 6.57 -10.67
C TRP A 460 -42.62 7.24 -9.31
N GLU A 461 -42.37 6.53 -8.21
CA GLU A 461 -42.55 7.06 -6.86
C GLU A 461 -41.62 8.24 -6.56
N LEU A 462 -40.34 8.12 -6.93
CA LEU A 462 -39.33 9.16 -6.69
C LEU A 462 -39.48 10.35 -7.63
N LEU A 463 -39.57 10.10 -8.94
CA LEU A 463 -39.44 11.16 -9.94
C LEU A 463 -40.79 11.76 -10.33
N TYR A 464 -41.86 10.96 -10.35
CA TYR A 464 -43.17 11.43 -10.80
C TYR A 464 -44.06 11.84 -9.62
N ALA A 465 -44.17 10.98 -8.60
CA ALA A 465 -44.95 11.27 -7.42
C ALA A 465 -44.22 12.18 -6.41
N THR A 466 -42.93 12.45 -6.65
CA THR A 466 -42.06 13.29 -5.80
C THR A 466 -42.20 12.95 -4.33
N ASN A 467 -42.23 11.65 -4.02
CA ASN A 467 -42.37 11.20 -2.66
C ASN A 467 -41.11 11.55 -1.86
N ASP A 468 -41.27 12.29 -0.77
CA ASP A 468 -40.21 12.78 0.11
C ASP A 468 -40.08 11.97 1.42
N ASP A 469 -40.86 10.89 1.57
CA ASP A 469 -40.76 9.97 2.70
C ASP A 469 -39.50 9.10 2.61
N GLU A 470 -38.47 9.51 3.34
CA GLU A 470 -37.18 8.82 3.45
C GLU A 470 -37.30 7.42 4.09
N GLU A 471 -38.30 7.17 4.94
CA GLU A 471 -38.46 5.86 5.59
C GLU A 471 -39.04 4.80 4.64
N ARG A 472 -39.74 5.19 3.56
CA ARG A 472 -40.49 4.27 2.68
C ARG A 472 -39.60 3.35 1.83
N TYR A 473 -38.33 3.69 1.64
CA TYR A 473 -37.34 2.78 1.02
C TYR A 473 -36.86 1.70 1.98
N SER A 474 -37.08 1.87 3.28
CA SER A 474 -36.64 0.99 4.36
C SER A 474 -37.77 0.22 5.06
N ILE A 475 -39.03 0.46 4.69
CA ILE A 475 -40.19 -0.14 5.36
C ILE A 475 -40.69 -1.39 4.62
N GLN A 476 -40.49 -2.52 5.29
CA GLN A 476 -40.97 -3.89 5.02
C GLN A 476 -40.20 -4.66 3.95
N ALA A 477 -39.24 -5.47 4.43
CA ALA A 477 -38.66 -6.57 3.67
C ALA A 477 -39.77 -7.38 3.00
N HIS A 478 -39.59 -7.68 1.72
CA HIS A 478 -40.48 -8.58 0.98
C HIS A 478 -39.67 -9.81 0.58
N PRO A 479 -39.53 -10.83 1.45
CA PRO A 479 -38.58 -11.92 1.25
C PRO A 479 -38.76 -12.67 -0.07
N VAL A 480 -39.98 -12.73 -0.61
CA VAL A 480 -40.27 -13.40 -1.90
C VAL A 480 -39.79 -12.60 -3.12
N LEU A 481 -39.76 -11.26 -3.00
CA LEU A 481 -39.44 -10.33 -4.09
C LEU A 481 -38.06 -9.69 -3.93
N LEU A 482 -37.40 -9.89 -2.79
CA LEU A 482 -36.10 -9.31 -2.45
C LEU A 482 -36.06 -7.81 -2.74
N ARG A 483 -37.11 -7.09 -2.30
CA ARG A 483 -37.36 -5.70 -2.69
C ARG A 483 -36.20 -4.81 -2.27
N ASN A 484 -35.74 -4.93 -1.03
CA ASN A 484 -34.71 -4.06 -0.50
C ASN A 484 -33.35 -4.32 -1.15
N LEU A 485 -32.98 -5.58 -1.33
CA LEU A 485 -31.74 -5.93 -2.05
C LEU A 485 -31.79 -5.46 -3.51
N THR A 486 -32.94 -5.58 -4.16
CA THR A 486 -33.15 -5.14 -5.55
C THR A 486 -33.13 -3.62 -5.67
N VAL A 487 -33.75 -2.89 -4.73
CA VAL A 487 -33.75 -1.42 -4.69
C VAL A 487 -32.33 -0.90 -4.46
N GLN A 488 -31.58 -1.47 -3.51
CA GLN A 488 -30.20 -1.09 -3.28
C GLN A 488 -29.32 -1.29 -4.52
N ALA A 489 -29.56 -2.37 -5.27
CA ALA A 489 -28.85 -2.66 -6.51
C ALA A 489 -29.20 -1.73 -7.69
N ALA A 490 -30.21 -0.85 -7.59
CA ALA A 490 -30.54 0.09 -8.67
C ALA A 490 -29.46 1.17 -8.84
N ASP A 491 -29.39 1.84 -9.99
CA ASP A 491 -28.44 2.95 -10.18
C ASP A 491 -28.86 4.19 -9.38
N PRO A 492 -27.90 4.99 -8.86
CA PRO A 492 -28.20 6.32 -8.35
C PRO A 492 -28.90 7.18 -9.43
N PRO A 493 -29.90 8.00 -9.07
CA PRO A 493 -30.35 8.35 -7.72
C PRO A 493 -31.43 7.42 -7.14
N LEU A 494 -31.79 6.32 -7.82
CA LEU A 494 -32.87 5.43 -7.39
C LEU A 494 -32.41 4.45 -6.30
N GLY A 495 -31.26 3.83 -6.53
CA GLY A 495 -30.62 2.92 -5.58
C GLY A 495 -29.34 3.50 -5.00
N TYR A 496 -28.66 2.68 -4.20
CA TYR A 496 -27.46 3.05 -3.45
C TYR A 496 -26.48 1.86 -3.38
N PRO A 497 -25.97 1.36 -4.52
CA PRO A 497 -24.97 0.31 -4.52
C PRO A 497 -23.64 0.90 -4.00
N ILE A 498 -22.95 0.19 -3.10
CA ILE A 498 -21.61 0.61 -2.61
C ILE A 498 -20.62 0.68 -3.76
N TYR A 499 -20.72 -0.28 -4.68
CA TYR A 499 -19.81 -0.41 -5.79
C TYR A 499 -20.60 -0.63 -7.06
N SER A 500 -20.20 0.03 -8.13
CA SER A 500 -20.65 -0.27 -9.48
C SER A 500 -19.44 -0.25 -10.39
N SER A 501 -19.18 -1.36 -11.07
CA SER A 501 -18.09 -1.42 -12.04
C SER A 501 -18.42 -0.57 -13.28
N GLU A 502 -17.40 -0.18 -14.04
CA GLU A 502 -17.64 0.19 -15.44
C GLU A 502 -18.23 -0.99 -16.22
N LEU A 503 -18.73 -0.73 -17.43
CA LEU A 503 -19.24 -1.75 -18.32
C LEU A 503 -18.12 -2.74 -18.68
N LEU A 504 -18.29 -4.00 -18.27
CA LEU A 504 -17.36 -5.08 -18.59
C LEU A 504 -17.88 -5.86 -19.79
N HIS A 505 -17.10 -5.87 -20.88
CA HIS A 505 -17.41 -6.67 -22.07
C HIS A 505 -16.79 -8.06 -21.95
N LEU A 506 -17.65 -9.07 -21.79
CA LEU A 506 -17.26 -10.47 -21.72
C LEU A 506 -17.47 -11.14 -23.09
N PRO A 507 -16.45 -11.76 -23.70
CA PRO A 507 -16.64 -12.54 -24.92
C PRO A 507 -17.46 -13.80 -24.61
N LEU A 508 -18.46 -14.08 -25.44
CA LEU A 508 -19.21 -15.33 -25.44
C LEU A 508 -18.64 -16.22 -26.55
N PHE A 509 -18.19 -17.42 -26.18
CA PHE A 509 -17.63 -18.42 -27.10
C PHE A 509 -18.70 -19.32 -27.71
#